data_AF-A0A936JA51-F1
#
_entry.id   AF-A0A936JA51-F1
#
_cell.length_a   1.000
_cell.length_b   1.000
_cell.length_c   1.000
_cell.angle_alpha   90.00
_cell.angle_beta   90.00
_cell.angle_gamma   90.00
#
_symmetry.space_group_name_H-M   'P 1'
#
loop_
_entity.id
_entity.type
_entity.pdbx_description
1 polymer ?
#
loop_
_entity_poly.entity_id
_entity_poly.type
_entity_poly.pdbx_seq_one_letter_code
_entity_poly.pdbx_strand_id
1 'polypeptide(L)'
;MRALGHYRCMKNLKYLAIFLVLVLVSNRGLAQSKYKVVCSMNIIADMVRSLVPSQIEVMSLVEIGGDPHHTRPLPRTRGVFMMQI
;
A
#
# COMPACT_ATOMS: atom_id res chain seq x y z
N MET A 1 -15.97 -30.08 47.18
CA MET A 1 -16.58 -29.58 45.92
C MET A 1 -16.01 -28.22 45.51
N ARG A 2 -14.70 -28.10 45.18
CA ARG A 2 -14.08 -26.81 44.80
C ARG A 2 -13.28 -26.81 43.49
N ALA A 3 -13.11 -27.97 42.85
CA ALA A 3 -12.30 -28.06 41.63
C ALA A 3 -13.05 -27.62 40.36
N LEU A 4 -14.39 -27.74 40.32
CA LEU A 4 -15.18 -27.54 39.10
C LEU A 4 -15.21 -26.09 38.57
N GLY A 5 -14.88 -25.09 39.40
CA GLY A 5 -14.81 -23.68 38.99
C GLY A 5 -13.57 -23.33 38.16
N HIS A 6 -12.43 -23.97 38.44
CA HIS A 6 -11.15 -23.65 37.80
C HIS A 6 -11.11 -24.08 36.33
N TYR A 7 -11.70 -25.23 36.01
CA TYR A 7 -11.75 -25.74 34.64
C TYR A 7 -12.68 -24.93 33.72
N ARG A 8 -13.64 -24.18 34.27
CA ARG A 8 -14.56 -23.34 33.49
C ARG A 8 -13.89 -22.03 33.05
N CYS A 9 -13.09 -21.44 33.94
CA CYS A 9 -12.29 -20.26 33.65
C CYS A 9 -11.22 -20.52 32.56
N MET A 10 -10.51 -21.65 32.67
CA MET A 10 -9.48 -22.03 31.69
C MET A 10 -10.05 -22.33 30.29
N LYS A 11 -11.28 -22.83 30.18
CA LYS A 11 -11.94 -23.04 28.88
C LYS A 11 -12.24 -21.71 28.20
N ASN A 12 -12.80 -20.74 28.93
CA ASN A 12 -13.10 -19.41 28.39
C ASN A 12 -11.83 -18.63 28.00
N LEU A 13 -10.72 -18.82 28.74
CA LEU A 13 -9.42 -18.24 28.40
C LEU A 13 -8.85 -18.81 27.08
N LYS A 14 -9.02 -20.12 26.83
CA LYS A 14 -8.62 -20.74 25.56
C LYS A 14 -9.45 -20.21 24.39
N TYR A 15 -10.76 -20.06 24.55
CA TYR A 15 -11.62 -19.48 23.52
C TYR A 15 -11.28 -18.02 23.22
N LEU A 16 -10.96 -17.22 24.24
CA LEU A 16 -10.50 -15.84 24.07
C LEU A 16 -9.19 -15.77 23.28
N ALA A 17 -8.23 -16.64 23.59
CA ALA A 17 -6.96 -16.71 22.87
C ALA A 17 -7.16 -17.11 21.40
N ILE A 18 -8.04 -18.07 21.12
CA ILE A 18 -8.37 -18.49 19.75
C ILE A 18 -9.05 -17.35 18.98
N PHE A 19 -9.99 -16.64 19.59
CA PHE A 19 -10.66 -15.49 18.98
C PHE A 19 -9.67 -14.36 18.64
N LEU A 20 -8.74 -14.06 19.54
CA LEU A 20 -7.71 -13.04 19.33
C LEU A 20 -6.78 -13.40 18.17
N VAL A 21 -6.36 -14.67 18.07
CA VAL A 21 -5.54 -15.16 16.95
C VAL A 21 -6.30 -15.06 15.62
N LEU A 22 -7.60 -15.40 15.62
CA LEU A 22 -8.44 -15.31 14.44
C LEU A 22 -8.54 -13.88 13.91
N VAL A 23 -8.78 -12.90 14.80
CA VAL A 23 -8.85 -11.47 14.46
C VAL A 23 -7.52 -10.96 13.89
N LEU A 24 -6.38 -11.39 14.44
CA LEU A 24 -5.07 -10.99 13.95
C LEU A 24 -4.74 -11.57 12.56
N VAL A 25 -5.22 -12.78 12.26
CA VAL A 25 -5.04 -13.40 10.93
C VAL A 25 -5.91 -12.71 9.88
N SER A 26 -7.15 -12.34 10.21
CA SER A 26 -8.06 -11.66 9.28
C SER A 26 -7.57 -10.27 8.83
N ASN A 27 -6.79 -9.57 9.65
CA ASN A 27 -6.29 -8.23 9.34
C ASN A 27 -5.05 -8.19 8.43
N ARG A 28 -4.52 -9.34 7.98
CA ARG A 28 -3.32 -9.40 7.13
C ARG A 28 -3.53 -8.87 5.71
N GLY A 29 -4.78 -8.69 5.26
CA GLY A 29 -5.11 -8.28 3.89
C GLY A 29 -5.10 -6.77 3.61
N LEU A 30 -4.85 -5.91 4.62
CA LEU A 30 -4.90 -4.45 4.48
C LEU A 30 -3.53 -3.79 4.30
N ALA A 31 -2.55 -4.52 3.79
CA ALA A 31 -1.36 -3.88 3.22
C ALA A 31 -1.75 -3.24 1.88
N GLN A 32 -2.27 -2.01 1.92
CA GLN A 32 -2.60 -1.23 0.73
C GLN A 32 -1.32 -0.97 -0.07
N SER A 33 -1.01 -1.84 -1.03
CA SER A 33 0.00 -1.57 -2.05
C SER A 33 -0.49 -0.37 -2.88
N LYS A 34 0.09 0.81 -2.64
CA LYS A 34 -0.19 1.98 -3.47
C LYS A 34 0.19 1.66 -4.92
N TYR A 35 -0.69 1.96 -5.88
CA TYR A 35 -0.39 1.74 -7.28
C TYR A 35 0.69 2.72 -7.73
N LYS A 36 1.77 2.21 -8.32
CA LYS A 36 2.84 3.04 -8.83
C LYS A 36 2.50 3.53 -10.24
N VAL A 37 2.36 4.84 -10.40
CA VAL A 37 2.05 5.48 -11.68
C VAL A 37 3.25 6.32 -12.11
N VAL A 38 3.68 6.18 -13.36
CA VAL A 38 4.82 6.92 -13.89
C VAL A 38 4.39 7.76 -15.08
N CYS A 39 4.64 9.06 -14.98
CA CYS A 39 4.23 10.07 -15.94
C CYS A 39 5.45 10.64 -16.66
N SER A 40 5.30 10.92 -17.96
CA SER A 40 6.35 11.54 -18.76
C SER A 40 6.67 12.96 -18.32
N MET A 41 5.66 13.73 -17.92
CA MET A 41 5.78 15.16 -17.60
C MET A 41 5.20 15.48 -16.21
N ASN A 42 5.75 16.52 -15.58
CA ASN A 42 5.37 16.97 -14.23
C ASN A 42 3.91 17.44 -14.16
N ILE A 43 3.41 18.13 -15.19
CA ILE A 43 2.03 18.63 -15.24
C ILE A 43 1.02 17.46 -15.11
N ILE A 44 1.26 16.36 -15.82
CA ILE A 44 0.41 15.16 -15.74
C ILE A 44 0.55 14.49 -14.37
N ALA A 45 1.77 14.43 -13.82
CA ALA A 45 2.00 13.87 -12.49
C ALA A 45 1.20 14.63 -11.41
N ASP A 46 1.15 15.96 -11.49
CA ASP A 46 0.40 16.80 -10.56
C ASP A 46 -1.12 16.60 -10.71
N MET A 47 -1.63 16.53 -11.94
CA MET A 47 -3.05 16.22 -12.18
C MET A 47 -3.46 14.86 -11.61
N VAL A 48 -2.63 13.83 -11.82
CA VAL A 48 -2.88 12.47 -11.33
C VAL A 48 -2.83 12.43 -9.81
N ARG A 49 -1.89 13.15 -9.18
CA ARG A 49 -1.79 13.28 -7.72
C ARG A 49 -3.02 13.97 -7.11
N SER A 50 -3.60 14.95 -7.81
CA SER A 50 -4.82 15.63 -7.38
C SER A 50 -6.07 14.74 -7.48
N LEU A 51 -6.14 13.84 -8.47
CA LEU A 51 -7.31 12.97 -8.67
C LEU A 51 -7.38 11.82 -7.64
N VAL A 52 -6.24 11.23 -7.27
CA VAL A 52 -6.22 10.05 -6.38
C VAL A 52 -5.10 10.19 -5.33
N PRO A 53 -5.24 11.01 -4.29
CA PRO A 53 -4.12 11.31 -3.38
C PRO A 53 -3.70 10.15 -2.46
N SER A 54 -4.60 9.18 -2.18
CA SER A 54 -4.38 8.17 -1.15
C SER A 54 -3.95 6.79 -1.67
N GLN A 55 -4.20 6.47 -2.94
CA GLN A 55 -4.06 5.10 -3.47
C GLN A 55 -2.89 4.92 -4.44
N ILE A 56 -2.20 5.99 -4.83
CA ILE A 56 -1.14 5.94 -5.83
C ILE A 56 0.16 6.60 -5.37
N GLU A 57 1.28 6.09 -5.89
CA GLU A 57 2.60 6.70 -5.81
C GLU A 57 2.96 7.19 -7.22
N VAL A 58 3.01 8.51 -7.41
CA VAL A 58 3.27 9.13 -8.72
C VAL A 58 4.75 9.49 -8.84
N MET A 59 5.39 9.06 -9.93
CA MET A 59 6.75 9.47 -10.29
C MET A 59 6.76 10.18 -11.65
N SER A 60 7.49 11.29 -11.75
CA SER A 60 7.75 11.97 -13.02
C SER A 60 9.09 11.52 -13.60
N LEU A 61 9.14 11.30 -14.92
CA LEU A 61 10.38 11.08 -15.67
C LEU A 61 11.20 12.35 -15.83
N VAL A 62 10.52 13.48 -16.01
CA VAL A 62 11.12 14.80 -16.21
C VAL A 62 11.20 15.51 -14.86
N GLU A 63 12.36 16.09 -14.57
CA GLU A 63 12.56 16.91 -13.37
C GLU A 63 11.74 18.21 -13.46
N ILE A 64 11.44 18.81 -12.30
CA ILE A 64 10.67 20.07 -12.27
C ILE A 64 11.47 21.16 -13.00
N GLY A 65 10.89 21.69 -14.07
CA GLY A 65 11.54 22.71 -14.93
C GLY A 65 12.43 22.14 -16.03
N GLY A 66 12.53 20.81 -16.17
CA GLY A 66 13.21 20.16 -17.28
C GLY A 66 12.38 20.20 -18.57
N ASP A 67 13.06 20.27 -19.72
CA ASP A 67 12.41 20.20 -21.02
C ASP A 67 11.98 18.75 -21.33
N PRO A 68 10.67 18.46 -21.42
CA PRO A 68 10.17 17.11 -21.69
C PRO A 68 10.49 16.62 -23.10
N HIS A 69 10.82 17.50 -24.05
CA HIS A 69 11.14 17.12 -25.43
C HIS A 69 12.57 16.60 -25.59
N HIS A 70 13.48 17.00 -24.69
CA HIS A 70 14.91 16.64 -24.75
C HIS A 70 15.42 15.90 -23.50
N THR A 71 14.53 15.34 -22.68
CA THR A 71 14.94 14.56 -21.52
C THR A 71 15.60 13.22 -21.88
N ARG A 72 16.80 13.00 -21.37
CA ARG A 72 17.47 11.70 -21.39
C ARG A 72 16.91 10.81 -20.27
N PRO A 73 16.46 9.58 -20.55
CA PRO A 73 15.92 8.71 -19.51
C PRO A 73 17.02 8.36 -18.50
N LEU A 74 16.75 8.63 -17.22
CA LEU A 74 17.63 8.21 -16.13
C LEU A 74 17.68 6.67 -16.07
N PRO A 75 18.81 6.07 -15.65
CA PRO A 75 18.93 4.61 -15.52
C PRO A 75 17.90 4.01 -14.55
N ARG A 76 17.41 4.79 -13.57
CA ARG A 76 16.31 4.42 -12.66
C ARG A 76 14.97 4.18 -13.39
N THR A 77 14.82 4.68 -14.60
CA THR A 77 13.59 4.56 -15.40
C THR A 77 13.62 3.39 -16.39
N ARG A 78 14.71 2.62 -16.46
CA ARG A 78 14.77 1.38 -17.24
C ARG A 78 13.96 0.29 -16.55
N GLY A 79 12.76 0.00 -17.07
CA GLY A 79 11.88 -1.06 -16.56
C GLY A 79 10.51 -0.60 -16.06
N VAL A 80 10.16 0.67 -16.27
CA VAL A 80 8.87 1.21 -15.85
C VAL A 80 7.91 1.27 -17.04
N PHE A 81 6.77 0.60 -16.95
CA PHE A 81 5.71 0.65 -17.96
C PHE A 81 5.18 2.09 -18.05
N MET A 82 5.44 2.76 -19.18
CA MET A 82 4.96 4.12 -19.42
C MET A 82 3.47 4.09 -19.76
N MET A 83 2.67 4.86 -19.03
CA MET A 83 1.30 5.15 -19.42
C MET A 83 1.37 6.22 -20.51
N GLN A 84 1.38 5.82 -21.79
CA GLN A 84 1.17 6.74 -22.91
C GLN A 84 -0.34 6.95 -23.06
N ILE A 85 -0.80 8.17 -22.77
CA ILE A 85 -2.15 8.64 -23.07
C ILE A 85 -2.10 9.31 -24.43
#